data_AF-A0A0M0KAM4-F1
#
_entry.id   AF-A0A0M0KAM4-F1
#
_cell.length_a   1.000
_cell.length_b   1.000
_cell.length_c   1.000
_cell.angle_alpha   90.00
_cell.angle_beta   90.00
_cell.angle_gamma   90.00
#
_symmetry.space_group_name_H-M   'P 1'
#
loop_
_entity.id
_entity.type
_entity.pdbx_description
1 polymer ?
#
loop_
_entity_poly.entity_id
_entity_poly.type
_entity_poly.pdbx_seq_one_letter_code
_entity_poly.pdbx_strand_id
1 'polypeptide(L)'
;MFAYLKVQAAAQAEKLKEKLKEQAAAQAEKLTEQAAAQAGKAIAQASTIAAAAILNQWGLWSDAPVNALAAGSAPPERRAVRSQLPESWNAEEYFAVPGVITEQMTQTVKSRVLSQFMPEGVQFDDFYPEVVISYASGRRSGRDCEGAGPGMYYAAGILGLLHERGVRCFSGLHVPPGTDWEVFKLRLNSRFAQAKVLIVVLTAALFESKPCLKEINAAIRKGIPVLPIRFEDKLPGYKDQWAKYTDSDSLLMIYRVQEHLGKINSIPHPGTVLTVPDSMNTILGLVDTCLGIDRAYVSQGNHGNDTYEA
;
A
#
# COMPACT_ATOMS: atom_id res chain seq x y z
N MET A 1 -50.45 -10.87 -54.33
CA MET A 1 -49.88 -9.58 -53.88
C MET A 1 -49.89 -9.42 -52.35
N PHE A 2 -51.02 -9.65 -51.66
CA PHE A 2 -51.14 -9.50 -50.19
C PHE A 2 -50.24 -10.42 -49.34
N ALA A 3 -49.98 -11.67 -49.78
CA ALA A 3 -49.10 -12.60 -49.04
C ALA A 3 -47.62 -12.17 -49.07
N TYR A 4 -47.16 -11.60 -50.19
CA TYR A 4 -45.78 -11.13 -50.36
C TYR A 4 -45.47 -9.91 -49.49
N LEU A 5 -46.42 -8.98 -49.37
CA LEU A 5 -46.31 -7.81 -48.49
C LEU A 5 -46.25 -8.18 -47.00
N LYS A 6 -46.99 -9.21 -46.56
CA LYS A 6 -46.94 -9.70 -45.17
C LYS A 6 -45.59 -10.32 -44.81
N VAL A 7 -44.98 -11.07 -45.72
CA VAL A 7 -43.65 -11.67 -45.51
C VAL A 7 -42.56 -10.60 -45.45
N GLN A 8 -42.62 -9.56 -46.30
CA GLN A 8 -41.68 -8.44 -46.24
C GLN A 8 -41.83 -7.61 -44.96
N ALA A 9 -43.06 -7.37 -44.50
CA ALA A 9 -43.31 -6.65 -43.24
C ALA A 9 -42.79 -7.44 -42.01
N ALA A 10 -42.95 -8.78 -42.00
CA ALA A 10 -42.43 -9.62 -40.92
C ALA A 10 -40.89 -9.64 -40.89
N ALA A 11 -40.24 -9.70 -42.06
CA ALA A 11 -38.79 -9.64 -42.16
C ALA A 11 -38.21 -8.27 -41.73
N GLN A 12 -38.92 -7.18 -42.02
CA GLN A 12 -38.54 -5.85 -41.54
C GLN A 12 -38.73 -5.70 -40.03
N ALA A 13 -39.78 -6.28 -39.47
CA ALA A 13 -40.03 -6.26 -38.02
C ALA A 13 -38.96 -7.01 -37.23
N GLU A 14 -38.50 -8.18 -37.71
CA GLU A 14 -37.40 -8.91 -37.07
C GLU A 14 -36.06 -8.16 -37.14
N LYS A 15 -35.73 -7.56 -38.30
CA LYS A 15 -34.54 -6.69 -38.41
C LYS A 15 -34.59 -5.49 -37.46
N LEU A 16 -35.77 -4.92 -37.23
CA LEU A 16 -35.94 -3.81 -36.31
C LEU A 16 -35.74 -4.24 -34.85
N LYS A 17 -36.22 -5.45 -34.48
CA LYS A 17 -36.03 -6.03 -33.15
C LYS A 17 -34.56 -6.31 -32.84
N GLU A 18 -33.80 -6.84 -33.80
CA GLU A 18 -32.36 -7.05 -33.60
C GLU A 18 -31.61 -5.74 -33.40
N LYS A 19 -31.88 -4.71 -34.21
CA LYS A 19 -31.28 -3.39 -34.03
C LYS A 19 -31.61 -2.77 -32.68
N LEU A 20 -32.84 -2.92 -32.19
CA LEU A 20 -33.25 -2.46 -30.86
C LEU A 20 -32.53 -3.21 -29.73
N LYS A 21 -32.29 -4.52 -29.89
CA LYS A 21 -31.50 -5.30 -28.93
C LYS A 21 -30.04 -4.88 -28.90
N GLU A 22 -29.41 -4.65 -30.05
CA GLU A 22 -28.03 -4.16 -30.13
C GLU A 22 -27.88 -2.77 -29.49
N GLN A 23 -28.83 -1.86 -29.75
CA GLN A 23 -28.84 -0.53 -29.14
C GLN A 23 -29.04 -0.59 -27.62
N ALA A 24 -29.92 -1.48 -27.13
CA ALA A 24 -30.12 -1.68 -25.70
C ALA A 24 -28.87 -2.26 -25.01
N ALA A 25 -28.18 -3.19 -25.67
CA ALA A 25 -26.93 -3.77 -25.16
C ALA A 25 -25.81 -2.72 -25.08
N ALA A 26 -25.62 -1.93 -26.13
CA ALA A 26 -24.64 -0.85 -26.15
C ALA A 26 -24.93 0.24 -25.09
N GLN A 27 -26.22 0.53 -24.87
CA GLN A 27 -26.63 1.50 -23.85
C GLN A 27 -26.43 0.95 -22.43
N ALA A 28 -26.66 -0.34 -22.21
CA ALA A 28 -26.37 -1.00 -20.94
C ALA A 28 -24.87 -1.01 -20.64
N GLU A 29 -24.02 -1.34 -21.62
CA GLU A 29 -22.56 -1.30 -21.48
C GLU A 29 -22.06 0.11 -21.11
N LYS A 30 -22.55 1.14 -21.83
CA LYS A 30 -22.22 2.54 -21.54
C LYS A 30 -22.67 3.00 -20.15
N LEU A 31 -23.85 2.58 -19.68
CA LEU A 31 -24.32 2.87 -18.32
C LEU A 31 -23.47 2.16 -17.26
N THR A 32 -22.96 0.96 -17.58
CA THR A 32 -22.11 0.18 -16.68
C THR A 32 -20.73 0.83 -16.54
N GLU A 33 -20.15 1.31 -17.64
CA GLU A 33 -18.90 2.10 -17.63
C GLU A 33 -19.06 3.42 -16.86
N GLN A 34 -20.17 4.14 -17.06
CA GLN A 34 -20.45 5.40 -16.35
C GLN A 34 -20.64 5.18 -14.85
N ALA A 35 -21.32 4.10 -14.45
CA ALA A 35 -21.47 3.72 -13.05
C ALA A 35 -20.13 3.35 -12.41
N ALA A 36 -19.27 2.61 -13.13
CA ALA A 36 -17.92 2.27 -12.67
C ALA A 36 -17.05 3.53 -12.50
N ALA A 37 -17.10 4.48 -13.44
CA ALA A 37 -16.37 5.74 -13.34
C ALA A 37 -16.86 6.64 -12.19
N GLN A 38 -18.18 6.69 -11.94
CA GLN A 38 -18.74 7.42 -10.80
C GLN A 38 -18.39 6.76 -9.47
N ALA A 39 -18.41 5.43 -9.39
CA ALA A 39 -17.97 4.69 -8.22
C ALA A 39 -16.48 4.95 -7.94
N GLY A 40 -15.62 4.93 -8.97
CA GLY A 40 -14.19 5.26 -8.84
C GLY A 40 -13.96 6.68 -8.31
N LYS A 41 -14.70 7.68 -8.81
CA LYS A 41 -14.64 9.07 -8.31
C LYS A 41 -15.11 9.21 -6.86
N ALA A 42 -16.17 8.50 -6.48
CA ALA A 42 -16.67 8.50 -5.11
C ALA A 42 -15.68 7.82 -4.14
N ILE A 43 -15.06 6.71 -4.56
CA ILE A 43 -14.02 6.00 -3.80
C ILE A 43 -12.78 6.89 -3.63
N ALA A 44 -12.35 7.58 -4.69
CA ALA A 44 -11.25 8.55 -4.66
C ALA A 44 -11.48 9.75 -3.73
N GLN A 45 -12.69 10.31 -3.74
CA GLN A 45 -13.06 11.38 -2.79
C GLN A 45 -13.13 10.85 -1.36
N ALA A 46 -13.67 9.65 -1.16
CA ALA A 46 -13.73 9.01 0.15
C ALA A 46 -12.33 8.68 0.69
N SER A 47 -11.38 8.25 -0.15
CA SER A 47 -10.00 7.97 0.26
C SER A 47 -9.23 9.25 0.62
N THR A 48 -9.49 10.37 -0.07
CA THR A 48 -8.91 11.67 0.25
C THR A 48 -9.45 12.22 1.58
N ILE A 49 -10.76 12.07 1.82
CA ILE A 49 -11.40 12.45 3.09
C ILE A 49 -10.92 11.54 4.23
N ALA A 50 -10.77 10.24 3.98
CA ALA A 50 -10.22 9.30 4.95
C ALA A 50 -8.77 9.63 5.30
N ALA A 51 -7.94 9.98 4.31
CA ALA A 51 -6.56 10.41 4.55
C ALA A 51 -6.49 11.68 5.40
N ALA A 52 -7.31 12.68 5.10
CA ALA A 52 -7.41 13.91 5.89
C ALA A 52 -7.93 13.66 7.32
N ALA A 53 -8.90 12.77 7.49
CA ALA A 53 -9.42 12.38 8.81
C ALA A 53 -8.38 11.60 9.65
N ILE A 54 -7.61 10.71 9.01
CA ILE A 54 -6.51 9.97 9.64
C ILE A 54 -5.39 10.94 10.09
N LEU A 55 -5.03 11.91 9.26
CA LEU A 55 -4.02 12.93 9.60
C LEU A 55 -4.48 13.87 10.73
N ASN A 56 -5.75 14.26 10.74
CA ASN A 56 -6.37 15.00 11.84
C ASN A 56 -6.37 14.20 13.14
N GLN A 57 -6.70 12.91 13.08
CA GLN A 57 -6.67 12.01 14.22
C GLN A 57 -5.24 11.86 14.79
N TRP A 58 -4.21 12.05 13.97
CA TRP A 58 -2.79 12.01 14.36
C TRP A 58 -2.24 13.33 14.86
N GLY A 59 -3.03 14.42 14.89
CA GLY A 59 -2.56 15.74 15.32
C GLY A 59 -1.47 16.34 14.42
N LEU A 60 -1.38 15.88 13.17
CA LEU A 60 -0.37 16.32 12.19
C LEU A 60 -0.87 17.47 11.30
N TRP A 61 -2.12 17.88 11.44
CA TRP A 61 -2.66 19.07 10.77
C TRP A 61 -2.58 20.26 11.73
N SER A 62 -1.78 21.26 11.36
CA SER A 62 -1.72 22.58 12.00
C SER A 62 -2.40 23.58 11.06
N ASP A 63 -3.26 24.44 11.59
CA ASP A 63 -3.95 25.55 10.88
C ASP A 63 -2.98 26.66 10.39
N ALA A 64 -1.69 26.38 10.22
CA ALA A 64 -0.72 27.36 9.78
C ALA A 64 -0.72 27.48 8.24
N PRO A 65 -0.74 28.70 7.68
CA PRO A 65 -0.63 28.91 6.24
C PRO A 65 0.71 28.36 5.71
N VAL A 66 0.67 27.83 4.48
CA VAL A 66 1.67 26.99 3.78
C VAL A 66 3.05 27.64 3.51
N ASN A 67 3.44 28.68 4.24
CA ASN A 67 4.72 29.38 4.04
C ASN A 67 5.48 29.57 5.35
N ALA A 68 6.03 28.50 5.91
CA ALA A 68 7.18 28.58 6.82
C ALA A 68 7.72 27.17 7.11
N LEU A 69 8.66 26.69 6.29
CA LEU A 69 9.72 25.74 6.68
C LEU A 69 10.65 25.58 5.46
N ALA A 70 11.44 26.62 5.20
CA ALA A 70 12.58 26.57 4.29
C ALA A 70 13.83 26.96 5.07
N ALA A 71 14.65 25.97 5.42
CA ALA A 71 16.12 26.06 5.56
C ALA A 71 16.66 24.73 6.13
N GLY A 72 17.42 23.97 5.33
CA GLY A 72 18.05 22.74 5.78
C GLY A 72 18.53 21.85 4.63
N SER A 73 19.67 22.21 4.05
CA SER A 73 20.33 21.70 2.84
C SER A 73 20.60 20.19 2.75
N ALA A 74 20.24 19.59 1.59
CA ALA A 74 20.92 18.48 0.93
C ALA A 74 20.79 18.66 -0.61
N PRO A 75 21.75 18.20 -1.44
CA PRO A 75 21.68 18.42 -2.89
C PRO A 75 20.48 17.70 -3.50
N PRO A 76 19.77 18.31 -4.47
CA PRO A 76 18.58 17.72 -5.06
C PRO A 76 18.97 16.69 -6.12
N GLU A 77 19.26 15.45 -5.71
CA GLU A 77 19.30 14.35 -6.67
C GLU A 77 17.86 13.95 -7.05
N ARG A 78 17.46 14.41 -8.24
CA ARG A 78 16.25 14.06 -8.99
C ARG A 78 14.96 14.15 -8.15
N ARG A 79 14.43 15.38 -8.10
CA ARG A 79 13.00 15.65 -7.92
C ARG A 79 12.24 14.59 -8.74
N ALA A 80 11.50 13.73 -8.07
CA ALA A 80 10.80 12.61 -8.68
C ALA A 80 10.12 13.09 -9.97
N VAL A 81 10.50 12.48 -11.09
CA VAL A 81 9.73 12.59 -12.34
C VAL A 81 8.29 12.32 -11.96
N ARG A 82 7.37 13.16 -12.44
CA ARG A 82 5.91 13.04 -12.28
C ARG A 82 5.44 11.63 -12.68
N SER A 83 5.62 10.63 -11.83
CA SER A 83 5.05 9.31 -12.03
C SER A 83 3.61 9.40 -11.58
N GLN A 84 2.73 9.42 -12.57
CA GLN A 84 1.31 9.18 -12.40
C GLN A 84 1.14 7.86 -11.62
N LEU A 85 0.11 7.78 -10.76
CA LEU A 85 -0.29 6.48 -10.21
C LEU A 85 -0.54 5.53 -11.39
N PRO A 86 -0.06 4.28 -11.35
CA PRO A 86 -0.48 3.28 -12.33
C PRO A 86 -2.01 3.31 -12.40
N GLU A 87 -2.57 3.38 -13.62
CA GLU A 87 -4.03 3.43 -13.83
C GLU A 87 -4.75 2.23 -13.19
N SER A 88 -4.01 1.14 -12.98
CA SER A 88 -4.39 0.00 -12.15
C SER A 88 -3.13 -0.68 -11.62
N TRP A 89 -3.10 -1.07 -10.34
CA TRP A 89 -2.11 -2.02 -9.81
C TRP A 89 -2.82 -3.35 -9.55
N ASN A 90 -2.19 -4.47 -9.92
CA ASN A 90 -2.76 -5.79 -9.72
C ASN A 90 -2.27 -6.38 -8.39
N ALA A 91 -3.18 -6.60 -7.44
CA ALA A 91 -2.84 -7.20 -6.15
C ALA A 91 -2.21 -8.60 -6.31
N GLU A 92 -2.64 -9.39 -7.29
CA GLU A 92 -2.07 -10.71 -7.57
C GLU A 92 -0.63 -10.59 -8.09
N GLU A 93 -0.30 -9.54 -8.83
CA GLU A 93 1.05 -9.36 -9.38
C GLU A 93 2.06 -8.99 -8.29
N TYR A 94 1.71 -8.02 -7.43
CA TYR A 94 2.63 -7.50 -6.41
C TYR A 94 2.65 -8.33 -5.12
N PHE A 95 1.55 -9.01 -4.81
CA PHE A 95 1.35 -9.65 -3.50
C PHE A 95 1.04 -11.14 -3.59
N ALA A 96 1.23 -11.79 -4.75
CA ALA A 96 1.13 -13.24 -4.85
C ALA A 96 2.07 -13.93 -3.86
N VAL A 97 1.46 -14.70 -2.95
CA VAL A 97 2.18 -15.57 -2.02
C VAL A 97 2.08 -17.00 -2.53
N PRO A 98 3.21 -17.67 -2.79
CA PRO A 98 3.22 -19.07 -3.20
C PRO A 98 2.48 -19.98 -2.22
N GLY A 99 1.95 -21.09 -2.73
CA GLY A 99 1.31 -22.13 -1.90
C GLY A 99 2.25 -22.70 -0.82
N VAL A 100 3.56 -22.76 -1.11
CA VAL A 100 4.65 -23.16 -0.21
C VAL A 100 5.84 -22.24 -0.46
N ILE A 101 6.47 -21.71 0.58
CA ILE A 101 7.67 -20.88 0.47
C ILE A 101 8.90 -21.71 0.83
N THR A 102 9.78 -21.92 -0.15
CA THR A 102 11.04 -22.66 0.03
C THR A 102 12.20 -21.73 0.37
N GLU A 103 13.31 -22.31 0.83
CA GLU A 103 14.54 -21.55 1.10
C GLU A 103 15.06 -20.87 -0.17
N GLN A 104 15.07 -21.57 -1.31
CA GLN A 104 15.49 -20.99 -2.59
C GLN A 104 14.65 -19.75 -2.95
N MET A 105 13.32 -19.84 -2.82
CA MET A 105 12.44 -18.69 -3.10
C MET A 105 12.70 -17.53 -2.14
N THR A 106 12.98 -17.84 -0.88
CA THR A 106 13.34 -16.84 0.13
C THR A 106 14.62 -16.10 -0.24
N GLN A 107 15.66 -16.82 -0.67
CA GLN A 107 16.89 -16.21 -1.15
C GLN A 107 16.64 -15.39 -2.42
N THR A 108 15.83 -15.88 -3.36
CA THR A 108 15.47 -15.12 -4.56
C THR A 108 14.81 -13.78 -4.23
N VAL A 109 13.86 -13.75 -3.29
CA VAL A 109 13.21 -12.48 -2.87
C VAL A 109 14.22 -11.54 -2.21
N LYS A 110 15.05 -12.04 -1.28
CA LYS A 110 16.08 -11.21 -0.61
C LYS A 110 17.11 -10.67 -1.60
N SER A 111 17.64 -11.52 -2.48
CA SER A 111 18.59 -11.12 -3.51
C SER A 111 17.99 -10.09 -4.48
N ARG A 112 16.71 -10.25 -4.86
CA ARG A 112 16.00 -9.26 -5.68
C ARG A 112 15.89 -7.91 -4.96
N VAL A 113 15.51 -7.91 -3.69
CA VAL A 113 15.40 -6.66 -2.91
C VAL A 113 16.75 -5.95 -2.83
N LEU A 114 17.81 -6.69 -2.48
CA LEU A 114 19.15 -6.13 -2.38
C LEU A 114 19.70 -5.61 -3.71
N SER A 115 19.40 -6.27 -4.83
CA SER A 115 19.90 -5.86 -6.14
C SER A 115 19.08 -4.76 -6.82
N GLN A 116 17.77 -4.72 -6.59
CA GLN A 116 16.86 -3.78 -7.28
C GLN A 116 16.54 -2.54 -6.45
N PHE A 117 16.45 -2.66 -5.12
CA PHE A 117 15.93 -1.60 -4.26
C PHE A 117 16.99 -0.89 -3.40
N MET A 118 18.25 -1.33 -3.50
CA MET A 118 19.39 -0.55 -3.01
C MET A 118 19.80 0.51 -4.03
N PRO A 119 20.02 1.77 -3.62
CA PRO A 119 20.52 2.80 -4.53
C PRO A 119 21.93 2.45 -5.03
N GLU A 120 22.21 2.77 -6.30
CA GLU A 120 23.53 2.54 -6.90
C GLU A 120 24.62 3.27 -6.12
N GLY A 121 25.70 2.56 -5.79
CA GLY A 121 26.84 3.09 -5.03
C GLY A 121 26.61 3.28 -3.53
N VAL A 122 25.39 3.07 -3.01
CA VAL A 122 25.08 3.21 -1.58
C VAL A 122 25.28 1.88 -0.85
N GLN A 123 26.11 1.90 0.18
CA GLN A 123 26.30 0.74 1.06
C GLN A 123 25.12 0.57 2.01
N PHE A 124 24.89 -0.66 2.46
CA PHE A 124 23.84 -0.97 3.44
C PHE A 124 23.92 -0.05 4.66
N ASP A 125 25.10 0.13 5.23
CA ASP A 125 25.32 0.90 6.47
C ASP A 125 24.99 2.39 6.32
N ASP A 126 24.98 2.91 5.09
CA ASP A 126 24.68 4.30 4.75
C ASP A 126 23.24 4.49 4.25
N PHE A 127 22.46 3.40 4.12
CA PHE A 127 21.10 3.46 3.62
C PHE A 127 20.08 3.78 4.73
N TYR A 128 19.71 5.07 4.82
CA TYR A 128 18.73 5.63 5.76
C TYR A 128 17.58 6.34 5.01
N PRO A 129 16.63 5.61 4.40
CA PRO A 129 15.51 6.23 3.71
C PRO A 129 14.43 6.76 4.67
N GLU A 130 13.53 7.60 4.14
CA GLU A 130 12.45 8.24 4.89
C GLU A 130 11.26 7.31 5.17
N VAL A 131 11.14 6.20 4.43
CA VAL A 131 10.11 5.18 4.64
C VAL A 131 10.75 3.91 5.18
N VAL A 132 10.20 3.39 6.27
CA VAL A 132 10.62 2.11 6.86
C VAL A 132 9.44 1.15 6.88
N ILE A 133 9.67 -0.13 6.60
CA ILE A 133 8.64 -1.18 6.56
C ILE A 133 9.00 -2.26 7.60
N SER A 134 8.15 -2.38 8.62
CA SER A 134 8.16 -3.49 9.58
C SER A 134 7.24 -4.59 9.08
N TYR A 135 7.75 -5.81 9.05
CA TYR A 135 6.99 -7.02 8.72
C TYR A 135 7.59 -8.20 9.49
N ALA A 136 6.77 -9.23 9.74
CA ALA A 136 7.27 -10.48 10.32
C ALA A 136 7.55 -11.54 9.25
N SER A 137 8.64 -12.27 9.44
CA SER A 137 9.05 -13.42 8.63
C SER A 137 8.46 -14.76 9.11
N GLY A 138 7.43 -14.73 9.97
CA GLY A 138 6.84 -15.94 10.54
C GLY A 138 6.18 -16.83 9.48
N ARG A 139 6.47 -18.13 9.54
CA ARG A 139 6.03 -19.14 8.57
C ARG A 139 4.60 -19.63 8.79
N ARG A 140 3.96 -20.13 7.73
CA ARG A 140 2.79 -21.03 7.88
C ARG A 140 3.29 -22.38 8.40
N SER A 141 2.80 -22.79 9.57
CA SER A 141 3.28 -23.99 10.28
C SER A 141 3.18 -25.25 9.40
N GLY A 142 4.24 -26.06 9.41
CA GLY A 142 4.33 -27.30 8.63
C GLY A 142 4.36 -27.13 7.10
N ARG A 143 4.52 -25.89 6.61
CA ARG A 143 4.42 -25.58 5.18
C ARG A 143 5.62 -24.80 4.67
N ASP A 144 5.89 -23.63 5.22
CA ASP A 144 6.98 -22.77 4.74
C ASP A 144 8.30 -23.06 5.48
N CYS A 145 9.43 -22.75 4.84
CA CYS A 145 10.74 -22.85 5.47
C CYS A 145 10.90 -21.87 6.64
N GLU A 146 11.90 -22.08 7.48
CA GLU A 146 12.13 -21.19 8.63
C GLU A 146 12.49 -19.77 8.18
N GLY A 147 11.95 -18.79 8.91
CA GLY A 147 12.17 -17.37 8.61
C GLY A 147 11.61 -16.89 7.28
N ALA A 148 10.63 -17.61 6.70
CA ALA A 148 9.95 -17.21 5.48
C ALA A 148 8.44 -17.39 5.58
N GLY A 149 7.70 -16.30 5.37
CA GLY A 149 6.24 -16.31 5.41
C GLY A 149 5.61 -15.24 4.54
N PRO A 150 4.27 -15.19 4.48
CA PRO A 150 3.54 -14.25 3.63
C PRO A 150 3.97 -12.79 3.78
N GLY A 151 4.27 -12.36 5.01
CA GLY A 151 4.71 -10.98 5.31
C GLY A 151 5.93 -10.52 4.51
N MET A 152 6.84 -11.43 4.15
CA MET A 152 7.99 -11.11 3.30
C MET A 152 7.58 -10.70 1.88
N TYR A 153 6.61 -11.41 1.29
CA TYR A 153 6.12 -11.10 -0.06
C TYR A 153 5.35 -9.78 -0.07
N TYR A 154 4.53 -9.55 0.96
CA TYR A 154 3.82 -8.27 1.12
C TYR A 154 4.79 -7.10 1.27
N ALA A 155 5.82 -7.24 2.09
CA ALA A 155 6.85 -6.22 2.23
C ALA A 155 7.60 -5.98 0.91
N ALA A 156 7.98 -7.03 0.18
CA ALA A 156 8.64 -6.92 -1.12
C ALA A 156 7.75 -6.23 -2.17
N GLY A 157 6.45 -6.51 -2.19
CA GLY A 157 5.49 -5.83 -3.08
C GLY A 157 5.36 -4.34 -2.77
N ILE A 158 5.26 -3.97 -1.48
CA ILE A 158 5.22 -2.56 -1.06
C ILE A 158 6.52 -1.84 -1.46
N LEU A 159 7.68 -2.49 -1.26
CA LEU A 159 8.97 -1.96 -1.71
C LEU A 159 8.96 -1.67 -3.21
N GLY A 160 8.50 -2.61 -4.03
CA GLY A 160 8.41 -2.45 -5.48
C GLY A 160 7.55 -1.25 -5.88
N LEU A 161 6.35 -1.15 -5.32
CA LEU A 161 5.41 -0.05 -5.62
C LEU A 161 5.96 1.32 -5.19
N LEU A 162 6.62 1.42 -4.04
CA LEU A 162 7.25 2.65 -3.60
C LEU A 162 8.45 3.01 -4.50
N HIS A 163 9.25 2.01 -4.86
CA HIS A 163 10.41 2.18 -5.73
C HIS A 163 10.02 2.70 -7.12
N GLU A 164 8.99 2.13 -7.74
CA GLU A 164 8.43 2.59 -9.03
C GLU A 164 7.97 4.06 -8.97
N ARG A 165 7.62 4.54 -7.78
CA ARG A 165 7.23 5.93 -7.53
C ARG A 165 8.41 6.84 -7.18
N GLY A 166 9.64 6.34 -7.21
CA GLY A 166 10.84 7.06 -6.80
C GLY A 166 10.96 7.27 -5.29
N VAL A 167 10.18 6.54 -4.48
CA VAL A 167 10.24 6.59 -3.02
C VAL A 167 11.14 5.46 -2.53
N ARG A 168 12.30 5.83 -1.97
CA ARG A 168 13.21 4.87 -1.36
C ARG A 168 12.67 4.44 -0.01
N CYS A 169 12.81 3.15 0.31
CA CYS A 169 12.29 2.57 1.54
C CYS A 169 13.20 1.46 2.05
N PHE A 170 13.19 1.23 3.36
CA PHE A 170 13.98 0.21 4.04
C PHE A 170 13.08 -0.83 4.68
N SER A 171 13.51 -2.08 4.69
CA SER A 171 12.84 -3.16 5.43
C SER A 171 13.86 -4.18 5.92
N GLY A 172 13.43 -5.12 6.75
CA GLY A 172 14.26 -6.27 7.14
C GLY A 172 14.81 -7.08 5.96
N LEU A 173 14.24 -6.98 4.76
CA LEU A 173 14.77 -7.65 3.55
C LEU A 173 16.07 -7.03 3.03
N HIS A 174 16.37 -5.80 3.43
CA HIS A 174 17.64 -5.15 3.09
C HIS A 174 18.76 -5.55 4.06
N VAL A 175 18.44 -6.20 5.18
CA VAL A 175 19.44 -6.62 6.16
C VAL A 175 20.21 -7.82 5.59
N PRO A 176 21.53 -7.72 5.39
CA PRO A 176 22.32 -8.82 4.86
C PRO A 176 22.27 -10.06 5.77
N PRO A 177 22.42 -11.27 5.21
CA PRO A 177 22.56 -12.48 6.00
C PRO A 177 23.72 -12.37 7.00
N GLY A 178 23.49 -12.83 8.24
CA GLY A 178 24.50 -12.81 9.31
C GLY A 178 24.61 -11.48 10.06
N THR A 179 23.90 -10.43 9.63
CA THR A 179 23.80 -9.17 10.38
C THR A 179 22.75 -9.29 11.49
N ASP A 180 23.04 -8.69 12.65
CA ASP A 180 22.07 -8.60 13.75
C ASP A 180 20.84 -7.81 13.29
N TRP A 181 19.65 -8.38 13.43
CA TRP A 181 18.39 -7.73 13.08
C TRP A 181 18.20 -6.39 13.82
N GLU A 182 18.83 -6.20 14.99
CA GLU A 182 18.73 -4.96 15.76
C GLU A 182 19.23 -3.73 14.98
N VAL A 183 20.08 -3.90 13.95
CA VAL A 183 20.52 -2.81 13.07
C VAL A 183 19.36 -2.15 12.31
N PHE A 184 18.21 -2.82 12.18
CA PHE A 184 17.00 -2.22 11.63
C PHE A 184 16.60 -0.98 12.41
N LYS A 185 16.69 -1.02 13.74
CA LYS A 185 16.32 0.09 14.63
C LYS A 185 17.17 1.34 14.39
N LEU A 186 18.35 1.22 13.77
CA LEU A 186 19.17 2.37 13.41
C LEU A 186 18.46 3.29 12.41
N ARG A 187 17.59 2.75 11.54
CA ARG A 187 16.85 3.55 10.55
C ARG A 187 15.70 4.33 11.19
N LEU A 188 15.23 3.91 12.36
CA LEU A 188 14.21 4.61 13.13
C LEU A 188 14.80 5.59 14.15
N ASN A 189 15.89 5.21 14.83
CA ASN A 189 16.26 5.86 16.10
C ASN A 189 17.71 6.36 16.19
N SER A 190 18.58 6.06 15.21
CA SER A 190 19.98 6.53 15.27
C SER A 190 20.11 8.02 14.99
N ARG A 191 21.31 8.58 15.19
CA ARG A 191 21.64 9.96 14.81
C ARG A 191 21.56 10.24 13.30
N PHE A 192 21.54 9.17 12.48
CA PHE A 192 21.43 9.23 11.03
C PHE A 192 20.03 8.87 10.54
N ALA A 193 19.10 8.53 11.44
CA ALA A 193 17.75 8.15 11.08
C ALA A 193 17.02 9.28 10.35
N GLN A 194 16.43 8.97 9.20
CA GLN A 194 15.63 9.90 8.40
C GLN A 194 14.16 9.47 8.30
N ALA A 195 13.77 8.40 9.00
CA ALA A 195 12.43 7.84 8.91
C ALA A 195 11.35 8.88 9.27
N LYS A 196 10.48 9.17 8.31
CA LYS A 196 9.29 10.01 8.41
C LYS A 196 8.02 9.18 8.54
N VAL A 197 8.05 7.90 8.18
CA VAL A 197 6.89 7.00 8.31
C VAL A 197 7.34 5.55 8.49
N LEU A 198 6.67 4.84 9.39
CA LEU A 198 6.78 3.39 9.56
C LEU A 198 5.52 2.72 9.00
N ILE A 199 5.69 1.96 7.93
CA ILE A 199 4.67 1.04 7.43
C ILE A 199 4.75 -0.26 8.24
N VAL A 200 3.62 -0.75 8.73
CA VAL A 200 3.54 -2.00 9.49
C VAL A 200 2.64 -2.98 8.75
N VAL A 201 3.21 -4.09 8.28
CA VAL A 201 2.48 -5.15 7.59
C VAL A 201 1.77 -6.02 8.61
N LEU A 202 0.45 -5.81 8.80
CA LEU A 202 -0.36 -6.58 9.73
C LEU A 202 -0.68 -7.97 9.16
N THR A 203 -0.05 -8.98 9.76
CA THR A 203 -0.33 -10.41 9.63
C THR A 203 -0.40 -11.03 11.02
N ALA A 204 -0.93 -12.24 11.16
CA ALA A 204 -0.90 -12.97 12.42
C ALA A 204 0.54 -13.14 12.95
N ALA A 205 1.51 -13.35 12.05
CA ALA A 205 2.93 -13.49 12.40
C ALA A 205 3.55 -12.22 13.01
N LEU A 206 3.04 -11.02 12.68
CA LEU A 206 3.51 -9.76 13.28
C LEU A 206 3.35 -9.79 14.80
N PHE A 207 2.20 -10.27 15.25
CA PHE A 207 1.84 -10.34 16.67
C PHE A 207 2.57 -11.45 17.43
N GLU A 208 3.37 -12.25 16.72
CA GLU A 208 4.29 -13.22 17.31
C GLU A 208 5.73 -12.71 17.34
N SER A 209 6.01 -11.51 16.84
CA SER A 209 7.37 -11.01 16.63
C SER A 209 7.76 -9.93 17.65
N LYS A 210 8.66 -10.28 18.60
CA LYS A 210 9.30 -9.28 19.49
C LYS A 210 10.03 -8.18 18.71
N PRO A 211 10.78 -8.49 17.63
CA PRO A 211 11.38 -7.47 16.78
C PRO A 211 10.36 -6.45 16.29
N CYS A 212 9.25 -6.90 15.69
CA CYS A 212 8.20 -6.00 15.20
C CYS A 212 7.59 -5.16 16.33
N LEU A 213 7.33 -5.76 17.50
CA LEU A 213 6.88 -5.01 18.68
C LEU A 213 7.85 -3.89 19.07
N LYS A 214 9.15 -4.20 19.12
CA LYS A 214 10.21 -3.23 19.44
C LYS A 214 10.29 -2.12 18.39
N GLU A 215 10.16 -2.44 17.11
CA GLU A 215 10.18 -1.49 15.99
C GLU A 215 9.00 -0.52 16.05
N ILE A 216 7.79 -1.03 16.27
CA ILE A 216 6.58 -0.19 16.37
C ILE A 216 6.68 0.70 17.60
N ASN A 217 7.06 0.16 18.76
CA ASN A 217 7.28 0.95 19.98
C ASN A 217 8.37 2.01 19.79
N ALA A 218 9.45 1.70 19.06
CA ALA A 218 10.50 2.65 18.72
C ALA A 218 9.96 3.83 17.90
N ALA A 219 9.19 3.56 16.84
CA ALA A 219 8.58 4.60 16.01
C ALA A 219 7.61 5.48 16.83
N ILE A 220 6.73 4.88 17.63
CA ILE A 220 5.81 5.60 18.52
C ILE A 220 6.56 6.54 19.46
N ARG A 221 7.62 6.05 20.11
CA ARG A 221 8.42 6.86 21.04
C ARG A 221 9.17 8.02 20.37
N LYS A 222 9.45 7.91 19.07
CA LYS A 222 10.07 8.97 18.28
C LYS A 222 9.05 9.92 17.63
N GLY A 223 7.75 9.62 17.73
CA GLY A 223 6.71 10.39 17.04
C GLY A 223 6.72 10.16 15.53
N ILE A 224 7.27 9.03 15.06
CA ILE A 224 7.20 8.66 13.64
C ILE A 224 5.79 8.10 13.38
N PRO A 225 5.03 8.66 12.42
CA PRO A 225 3.74 8.12 11.97
C PRO A 225 3.79 6.62 11.66
N VAL A 226 2.81 5.88 12.15
CA VAL A 226 2.68 4.43 11.93
C VAL A 226 1.51 4.16 11.00
N LEU A 227 1.75 3.48 9.86
CA LEU A 227 0.72 3.06 8.91
C LEU A 227 0.47 1.55 9.04
N PRO A 228 -0.54 1.11 9.81
CA PRO A 228 -0.88 -0.30 9.93
C PRO A 228 -1.62 -0.81 8.68
N ILE A 229 -0.92 -1.53 7.80
CA ILE A 229 -1.49 -2.08 6.56
C ILE A 229 -2.00 -3.50 6.79
N ARG A 230 -3.28 -3.75 6.55
CA ARG A 230 -3.90 -5.06 6.79
C ARG A 230 -3.87 -5.96 5.56
N PHE A 231 -3.16 -7.09 5.66
CA PHE A 231 -3.13 -8.12 4.62
C PHE A 231 -3.93 -9.38 4.97
N GLU A 232 -4.27 -9.60 6.24
CA GLU A 232 -4.99 -10.78 6.70
C GLU A 232 -6.30 -10.43 7.41
N ASP A 233 -7.36 -11.18 7.11
CA ASP A 233 -8.66 -11.00 7.76
C ASP A 233 -8.64 -11.44 9.22
N LYS A 234 -7.98 -12.55 9.51
CA LYS A 234 -7.92 -13.13 10.87
C LYS A 234 -6.65 -12.71 11.57
N LEU A 235 -6.70 -11.55 12.22
CA LEU A 235 -5.65 -11.10 13.14
C LEU A 235 -5.94 -11.55 14.57
N PRO A 236 -4.92 -11.83 15.39
CA PRO A 236 -5.09 -12.13 16.81
C PRO A 236 -5.86 -11.04 17.54
N GLY A 237 -6.75 -11.45 18.45
CA GLY A 237 -7.47 -10.54 19.33
C GLY A 237 -6.53 -9.87 20.33
N TYR A 238 -6.97 -8.77 20.94
CA TYR A 238 -6.16 -7.95 21.85
C TYR A 238 -5.37 -8.75 22.91
N LYS A 239 -5.98 -9.80 23.49
CA LYS A 239 -5.33 -10.62 24.53
C LYS A 239 -4.26 -11.58 23.99
N ASP A 240 -4.33 -11.92 22.71
CA ASP A 240 -3.45 -12.90 22.07
C ASP A 240 -2.25 -12.23 21.38
N GLN A 241 -2.31 -10.91 21.16
CA GLN A 241 -1.24 -10.16 20.53
C GLN A 241 0.01 -10.12 21.42
N TRP A 242 1.12 -10.69 20.94
CA TRP A 242 2.40 -10.78 21.65
C TRP A 242 2.33 -11.47 23.01
N ALA A 243 1.32 -12.33 23.23
CA ALA A 243 0.99 -12.92 24.52
C ALA A 243 2.14 -13.72 25.18
N LYS A 244 3.08 -14.23 24.38
CA LYS A 244 4.25 -14.98 24.88
C LYS A 244 5.31 -14.13 25.59
N TYR A 245 5.26 -12.81 25.48
CA TYR A 245 6.24 -11.91 26.09
C TYR A 245 5.70 -11.30 27.38
N THR A 246 6.01 -11.93 28.51
CA THR A 246 5.45 -11.59 29.82
C THR A 246 6.39 -10.78 30.72
N ASP A 247 7.60 -10.46 30.26
CA ASP A 247 8.52 -9.60 31.01
C ASP A 247 8.01 -8.14 31.07
N SER A 248 8.29 -7.42 32.16
CA SER A 248 7.72 -6.10 32.43
C SER A 248 7.99 -5.06 31.32
N ASP A 249 9.17 -5.12 30.70
CA ASP A 249 9.51 -4.24 29.57
C ASP A 249 8.62 -4.55 28.36
N SER A 250 8.45 -5.83 28.04
CA SER A 250 7.57 -6.27 26.96
C SER A 250 6.11 -5.94 27.21
N LEU A 251 5.60 -6.13 28.42
CA LEU A 251 4.23 -5.77 28.77
C LEU A 251 3.95 -4.27 28.57
N LEU A 252 4.92 -3.42 28.95
CA LEU A 252 4.81 -1.98 28.75
C LEU A 252 4.87 -1.59 27.26
N MET A 253 5.70 -2.27 26.47
CA MET A 253 5.72 -2.10 25.01
C MET A 253 4.40 -2.53 24.37
N ILE A 254 3.87 -3.70 24.75
CA ILE A 254 2.60 -4.24 24.25
C ILE A 254 1.48 -3.24 24.53
N TYR A 255 1.36 -2.78 25.78
CA TYR A 255 0.35 -1.79 26.17
C TYR A 255 0.43 -0.54 25.27
N ARG A 256 1.61 0.06 25.11
CA ARG A 256 1.79 1.27 24.29
C ARG A 256 1.44 1.05 22.82
N VAL A 257 1.91 -0.06 22.25
CA VAL A 257 1.69 -0.39 20.84
C VAL A 257 0.21 -0.66 20.60
N GLN A 258 -0.44 -1.43 21.47
CA GLN A 258 -1.88 -1.70 21.36
C GLN A 258 -2.73 -0.46 21.57
N GLU A 259 -2.40 0.39 22.53
CA GLU A 259 -3.08 1.66 22.74
C GLU A 259 -2.97 2.55 21.50
N HIS A 260 -1.78 2.63 20.89
CA HIS A 260 -1.58 3.41 19.67
C HIS A 260 -2.31 2.82 18.47
N LEU A 261 -2.14 1.51 18.21
CA LEU A 261 -2.82 0.80 17.13
C LEU A 261 -4.34 0.75 17.31
N GLY A 262 -4.86 0.84 18.53
CA GLY A 262 -6.30 0.91 18.80
C GLY A 262 -6.90 2.29 18.53
N LYS A 263 -6.08 3.35 18.58
CA LYS A 263 -6.49 4.73 18.24
C LYS A 263 -6.53 4.97 16.73
N ILE A 264 -5.72 4.22 15.97
CA ILE A 264 -5.57 4.39 14.53
C ILE A 264 -6.18 3.19 13.81
N ASN A 265 -7.01 3.42 12.79
CA ASN A 265 -7.57 2.30 12.04
C ASN A 265 -6.51 1.63 11.17
N SER A 266 -6.65 0.32 10.96
CA SER A 266 -5.90 -0.36 9.91
C SER A 266 -6.25 0.20 8.53
N ILE A 267 -5.36 0.02 7.56
CA ILE A 267 -5.58 0.44 6.17
C ILE A 267 -5.46 -0.82 5.29
N PRO A 268 -6.52 -1.23 4.57
CA PRO A 268 -7.88 -0.69 4.64
C PRO A 268 -8.60 -1.07 5.94
N HIS A 269 -9.74 -0.41 6.20
CA HIS A 269 -10.69 -0.77 7.24
C HIS A 269 -12.13 -0.45 6.78
N PRO A 270 -13.06 -1.43 6.76
CA PRO A 270 -12.84 -2.86 6.94
C PRO A 270 -12.09 -3.51 5.75
N GLY A 271 -11.70 -4.78 5.88
CA GLY A 271 -11.10 -5.58 4.81
C GLY A 271 -9.56 -5.65 4.84
N THR A 272 -8.98 -6.10 3.73
CA THR A 272 -7.53 -6.28 3.51
C THR A 272 -7.10 -5.64 2.19
N VAL A 273 -5.79 -5.42 2.03
CA VAL A 273 -5.22 -4.95 0.75
C VAL A 273 -5.58 -5.87 -0.42
N LEU A 274 -5.81 -7.16 -0.16
CA LEU A 274 -6.12 -8.16 -1.19
C LEU A 274 -7.61 -8.19 -1.56
N THR A 275 -8.49 -7.61 -0.73
CA THR A 275 -9.95 -7.69 -0.91
C THR A 275 -10.59 -6.34 -1.22
N VAL A 276 -9.93 -5.24 -0.86
CA VAL A 276 -10.45 -3.88 -1.06
C VAL A 276 -9.76 -3.27 -2.28
N PRO A 277 -10.51 -2.97 -3.37
CA PRO A 277 -9.97 -2.26 -4.53
C PRO A 277 -9.33 -0.93 -4.13
N ASP A 278 -8.28 -0.52 -4.84
CA ASP A 278 -7.59 0.77 -4.65
C ASP A 278 -7.01 1.05 -3.26
N SER A 279 -7.00 0.08 -2.34
CA SER A 279 -6.43 0.27 -1.00
C SER A 279 -4.96 0.67 -1.05
N MET A 280 -4.19 0.12 -1.99
CA MET A 280 -2.77 0.46 -2.13
C MET A 280 -2.57 1.87 -2.66
N ASN A 281 -3.40 2.36 -3.58
CA ASN A 281 -3.37 3.76 -4.01
C ASN A 281 -3.60 4.72 -2.83
N THR A 282 -4.52 4.35 -1.93
CA THR A 282 -4.77 5.10 -0.69
C THR A 282 -3.54 5.10 0.22
N ILE A 283 -2.93 3.93 0.43
CA ILE A 283 -1.71 3.79 1.23
C ILE A 283 -0.55 4.61 0.64
N LEU A 284 -0.36 4.57 -0.68
CA LEU A 284 0.68 5.32 -1.38
C LEU A 284 0.47 6.84 -1.24
N GLY A 285 -0.79 7.31 -1.32
CA GLY A 285 -1.12 8.71 -1.09
C GLY A 285 -0.86 9.16 0.36
N LEU A 286 -1.12 8.28 1.34
CA LEU A 286 -0.76 8.54 2.74
C LEU A 286 0.75 8.65 2.93
N VAL A 287 1.53 7.77 2.29
CA VAL A 287 2.99 7.85 2.29
C VAL A 287 3.46 9.16 1.67
N ASP A 288 2.96 9.53 0.48
CA ASP A 288 3.30 10.81 -0.16
C ASP A 288 3.00 11.99 0.78
N THR A 289 1.87 11.95 1.50
CA THR A 289 1.52 12.98 2.49
C THR A 289 2.50 13.04 3.65
N CYS A 290 2.87 11.90 4.23
CA CYS A 290 3.89 11.83 5.29
C CYS A 290 5.26 12.34 4.84
N LEU A 291 5.58 12.19 3.55
CA LEU A 291 6.83 12.67 2.97
C LEU A 291 6.78 14.14 2.53
N GLY A 292 5.59 14.75 2.50
CA GLY A 292 5.39 16.12 1.97
C GLY A 292 5.54 16.20 0.45
N ILE A 293 5.25 15.10 -0.26
CA ILE A 293 5.31 15.04 -1.73
C ILE A 293 3.94 15.47 -2.27
N ASP A 294 3.91 16.63 -2.93
CA ASP A 294 2.73 17.06 -3.71
C ASP A 294 2.76 16.39 -5.08
N ARG A 295 1.94 15.35 -5.25
CA ARG A 295 1.65 14.76 -6.56
C ARG A 295 0.30 15.27 -7.00
N ALA A 296 0.25 15.94 -8.15
CA ALA A 296 -1.01 16.32 -8.77
C ALA A 296 -1.89 15.07 -8.95
N TYR A 297 -2.93 14.93 -8.12
CA TYR A 297 -3.94 13.90 -8.26
C TYR A 297 -4.72 14.20 -9.53
N VAL A 298 -4.38 13.54 -10.64
CA VAL A 298 -5.23 13.56 -11.83
C VAL A 298 -6.42 12.67 -11.52
N SER A 299 -7.44 13.24 -10.89
CA SER A 299 -8.82 12.75 -11.05
C SER A 299 -9.04 12.57 -12.54
N GLN A 300 -9.58 11.42 -12.97
CA GLN A 300 -9.93 11.16 -14.36
C GLN A 300 -10.80 12.32 -14.89
N GLY A 301 -10.10 13.29 -15.48
CA GLY A 301 -10.65 14.32 -16.33
C GLY A 301 -11.11 13.57 -17.56
N ASN A 302 -12.40 13.69 -17.80
CA ASN A 302 -13.04 13.28 -19.03
C ASN A 302 -12.14 13.77 -20.19
N HIS A 303 -11.43 12.86 -20.88
CA HIS A 303 -10.90 13.18 -22.20
C HIS A 303 -12.13 13.31 -23.09
N GLY A 304 -12.74 14.49 -23.06
CA GLY A 304 -13.58 14.95 -24.15
C GLY A 304 -12.73 14.82 -25.40
N ASN A 305 -13.19 14.01 -26.34
CA ASN A 305 -12.74 14.03 -27.72
C ASN A 305 -12.95 15.44 -28.26
N ASP A 306 -11.97 16.32 -28.04
CA ASP A 306 -11.81 17.54 -28.82
C ASP A 306 -11.06 17.17 -30.10
N THR A 307 -11.72 16.38 -30.96
CA THR A 307 -11.43 16.40 -32.39
C THR A 307 -11.96 17.73 -32.92
N TYR A 308 -11.13 18.77 -32.86
CA TYR A 308 -11.24 19.89 -33.79
C TYR A 308 -10.60 19.42 -35.10
N GLU A 309 -11.42 18.96 -36.04
CA GLU A 309 -11.02 18.97 -37.45
C GLU A 309 -11.57 20.24 -38.09
N ALA A 310 -10.64 20.98 -38.70
CA ALA A 310 -10.87 22.11 -39.59
C ALA A 310 -11.37 21.64 -40.97
#